data_AF-A0A3C1CEU0-F1
#
_entry.id   AF-A0A3C1CEU0-F1
#
_cell.length_a   1.000
_cell.length_b   1.000
_cell.length_c   1.000
_cell.angle_alpha   90.00
_cell.angle_beta   90.00
_cell.angle_gamma   90.00
#
_symmetry.space_group_name_H-M   'P 1'
#
loop_
_entity.id
_entity.type
_entity.pdbx_description
1 polymer ?
#
loop_
_entity_poly.entity_id
_entity_poly.type
_entity_poly.pdbx_seq_one_letter_code
_entity_poly.pdbx_strand_id
1 'polypeptide(L)' 'HRKQHRGRTDGLAKGGTSVNFGDYGIQALEPGWLTQRQIEAARIAMTRHVKRGGKVWIRVFPDKPVTQKPAETR' A
#
# COMPACT_ATOMS: atom_id res chain seq x y z
N HIS A 1 7.79 0.02 -18.19
CA HIS A 1 7.77 1.40 -18.74
C HIS A 1 7.65 2.42 -17.60
N ARG A 2 8.41 3.54 -17.63
CA ARG A 2 8.46 4.55 -16.55
C ARG A 2 7.26 5.49 -16.49
N LYS A 3 6.53 5.68 -17.60
CA LYS A 3 5.26 6.40 -17.67
C LYS A 3 4.16 5.40 -18.00
N GLN A 4 3.05 5.48 -17.27
CA GLN A 4 1.92 4.56 -17.40
C GLN A 4 0.62 5.33 -17.20
N HIS A 5 -0.48 4.83 -17.76
CA HIS A 5 -1.81 5.35 -17.47
C HIS A 5 -2.21 4.97 -16.04
N ARG A 6 -2.83 5.91 -15.31
CA ARG A 6 -3.20 5.70 -13.90
C ARG A 6 -4.18 4.54 -13.71
N GLY A 7 -5.11 4.36 -14.66
CA GLY A 7 -6.14 3.32 -14.58
C GLY A 7 -7.21 3.67 -13.54
N ARG A 8 -8.06 2.69 -13.23
CA ARG A 8 -9.21 2.82 -12.32
C ARG A 8 -8.93 2.10 -11.01
N THR A 9 -9.56 2.56 -9.94
CA THR A 9 -9.48 1.98 -8.60
C THR A 9 -10.91 1.67 -8.18
N ASP A 10 -11.46 0.59 -8.72
CA ASP A 10 -12.81 0.12 -8.48
C ASP A 10 -12.85 -1.40 -8.36
N GLY A 11 -13.91 -1.91 -7.73
CA GLY A 11 -14.18 -3.34 -7.60
C GLY A 11 -13.54 -4.01 -6.38
N LEU A 12 -13.73 -5.33 -6.32
CA LEU A 12 -13.24 -6.20 -5.25
C LEU A 12 -11.83 -6.71 -5.54
N ALA A 13 -11.12 -7.12 -4.48
CA ALA A 13 -9.79 -7.69 -4.61
C ALA A 13 -9.81 -8.99 -5.42
N LYS A 14 -8.91 -9.11 -6.41
CA LYS A 14 -8.72 -10.33 -7.21
C LYS A 14 -8.12 -11.48 -6.39
N GLY A 15 -7.41 -11.18 -5.31
CA GLY A 15 -6.76 -12.17 -4.44
C GLY A 15 -6.14 -11.53 -3.21
N GLY A 16 -5.56 -12.36 -2.32
CA GLY A 16 -5.03 -11.91 -1.04
C GLY A 16 -6.11 -11.54 -0.01
N THR A 17 -7.30 -12.13 -0.14
CA THR A 17 -8.49 -11.87 0.69
C THR A 17 -8.50 -12.59 2.03
N SER A 18 -7.55 -13.51 2.26
CA SER A 18 -7.35 -14.22 3.53
C SER A 18 -6.01 -13.85 4.15
N VAL A 19 -5.86 -14.05 5.46
CA VAL A 19 -4.55 -13.96 6.13
C VAL A 19 -3.72 -15.18 5.74
N ASN A 20 -2.51 -14.95 5.17
CA ASN A 20 -1.63 -16.03 4.73
C ASN A 20 -0.45 -16.26 5.69
N PHE A 21 -0.03 -15.22 6.41
CA PHE A 21 1.13 -15.25 7.29
C PHE A 21 0.78 -14.54 8.59
N GLY A 22 1.22 -15.13 9.71
CA GLY A 22 0.91 -14.63 11.04
C GLY A 22 -0.55 -14.89 11.45
N ASP A 23 -0.90 -14.40 12.63
CA ASP A 23 -2.18 -14.69 13.27
C ASP A 23 -3.23 -13.58 13.04
N TYR A 24 -2.78 -12.36 12.69
CA TYR A 24 -3.61 -11.18 12.52
C TYR A 24 -3.31 -10.45 11.21
N GLY A 25 -4.33 -9.82 10.63
CA GLY A 25 -4.22 -9.07 9.38
C GLY A 25 -5.11 -7.83 9.35
N ILE A 26 -4.76 -6.90 8.46
CA ILE A 26 -5.53 -5.69 8.16
C ILE A 26 -6.14 -5.86 6.77
N GLN A 27 -7.45 -5.65 6.66
CA GLN A 27 -8.18 -5.72 5.40
C GLN A 27 -8.73 -4.34 5.04
N ALA A 28 -8.53 -3.92 3.78
CA ALA A 28 -9.15 -2.72 3.25
C ALA A 28 -10.63 -3.00 2.91
N LEU A 29 -11.51 -2.07 3.29
CA LEU A 29 -12.93 -2.13 2.97
C LEU A 29 -13.28 -1.39 1.67
N GLU A 30 -12.40 -0.49 1.24
CA GLU A 30 -12.60 0.37 0.07
C GLU A 30 -11.38 0.32 -0.85
N PRO A 31 -11.57 0.44 -2.18
CA PRO A 31 -10.47 0.55 -3.11
C PRO A 31 -9.78 1.92 -3.00
N GLY A 32 -8.45 1.94 -3.00
CA GLY A 32 -7.68 3.18 -2.87
C GLY A 32 -6.25 3.06 -3.37
N TRP A 33 -5.66 4.22 -3.71
CA TRP A 33 -4.23 4.30 -4.02
C TRP A 33 -3.42 4.33 -2.73
N LEU A 34 -2.41 3.47 -2.64
CA LEU A 34 -1.49 3.42 -1.52
C LEU A 34 -0.08 3.78 -1.98
N THR A 35 0.52 4.78 -1.34
CA THR A 35 1.86 5.26 -1.66
C THR A 35 2.93 4.56 -0.83
N GLN A 36 4.17 4.55 -1.32
CA GLN A 36 5.32 4.04 -0.58
C GLN A 36 5.48 4.69 0.81
N ARG A 37 5.22 6.00 0.91
CA ARG A 37 5.34 6.76 2.17
C ARG A 37 4.31 6.31 3.21
N GLN A 38 3.08 6.00 2.79
CA GLN A 38 2.03 5.50 3.68
C GLN A 38 2.34 4.10 4.20
N ILE A 39 2.84 3.21 3.32
CA ILE A 39 3.25 1.85 3.72
C ILE A 39 4.37 1.91 4.77
N GLU A 40 5.37 2.76 4.54
CA GLU A 40 6.50 2.91 5.45
C GLU A 40 6.09 3.55 6.78
N ALA A 41 5.23 4.57 6.74
CA ALA A 41 4.68 5.19 7.95
C ALA A 41 3.91 4.17 8.81
N ALA A 42 3.04 3.35 8.18
CA ALA A 42 2.29 2.30 8.86
C ALA A 42 3.23 1.23 9.45
N ARG A 43 4.25 0.79 8.70
CA ARG A 43 5.25 -0.18 9.18
C ARG A 43 5.98 0.33 10.43
N ILE A 44 6.49 1.56 10.37
CA ILE A 44 7.20 2.18 11.50
C ILE A 44 6.29 2.29 12.71
N ALA A 45 5.03 2.72 12.53
CA ALA A 45 4.06 2.83 13.61
C ALA A 45 3.81 1.48 14.29
N MET A 46 3.57 0.42 13.49
CA MET A 46 3.41 -0.95 14.01
C MET A 46 4.65 -1.40 14.76
N THR A 47 5.84 -1.35 14.16
CA THR A 47 7.09 -1.81 14.80
C THR A 47 7.41 -1.06 16.10
N ARG A 48 7.10 0.23 16.19
CA ARG A 48 7.24 1.02 17.43
C ARG A 48 6.27 0.55 18.51
N HIS A 49 5.02 0.28 18.15
CA HIS A 49 4.00 -0.16 19.10
C HIS A 49 4.30 -1.53 19.71
N VAL A 50 4.72 -2.51 18.89
CA VAL A 50 5.16 -3.84 19.36
C VAL A 50 6.59 -3.85 19.94
N LYS A 51 7.23 -2.69 20.13
CA LYS A 51 8.57 -2.54 20.74
C LYS A 51 9.63 -3.45 20.09
N ARG A 52 9.62 -3.55 18.76
CA ARG A 52 10.50 -4.44 17.96
C ARG A 52 10.35 -5.95 18.24
N GLY A 53 9.34 -6.37 19.00
CA GLY A 53 8.93 -7.77 19.11
C GLY A 53 8.01 -8.16 17.95
N GLY A 54 8.11 -9.41 17.49
CA GLY A 54 7.24 -9.97 16.46
C GLY A 54 7.68 -9.71 15.02
N LYS A 55 7.05 -10.43 14.08
CA LYS A 55 7.28 -10.33 12.64
C LYS A 55 6.12 -9.59 12.00
N VAL A 56 6.42 -8.69 11.07
CA VAL A 56 5.43 -7.93 10.30
C VAL A 56 5.61 -8.25 8.84
N TRP A 57 4.52 -8.62 8.17
CA TRP A 57 4.50 -8.91 6.73
C TRP A 57 3.75 -7.79 6.00
N ILE A 58 4.38 -7.23 4.96
CA ILE A 58 3.74 -6.29 4.04
C ILE A 58 3.38 -7.05 2.77
N ARG A 59 2.09 -7.07 2.42
CA ARG A 59 1.55 -7.82 1.27
C ARG A 59 1.19 -6.95 0.07
N VAL A 60 1.51 -5.66 0.15
CA VAL A 60 1.22 -4.66 -0.88
C VAL A 60 2.52 -4.00 -1.34
N PHE A 61 2.64 -3.75 -2.64
CA PHE A 61 3.81 -3.09 -3.22
C PHE A 61 3.33 -1.98 -4.17
N PRO A 62 3.87 -0.75 -4.06
CA PRO A 62 3.47 0.37 -4.92
C PRO A 62 4.21 0.29 -6.26
N ASP A 63 3.73 -0.55 -7.17
CA ASP A 63 4.34 -0.81 -8.48
C ASP A 63 4.05 0.29 -9.51
N LYS A 64 2.90 0.96 -9.40
CA LYS A 64 2.46 1.94 -10.41
C LYS A 64 3.05 3.33 -10.18
N PRO A 65 3.87 3.86 -11.12
CA PRO A 65 4.36 5.24 -11.03
C PRO A 65 3.24 6.23 -11.41
N VAL A 66 3.11 7.31 -10.63
CA VAL A 66 2.23 8.45 -10.93
C VAL A 66 3.09 9.67 -11.18
N THR A 67 2.95 10.27 -12.36
CA THR A 67 3.68 11.50 -12.75
C THR A 67 2.82 12.74 -12.51
N GLN A 68 3.45 13.82 -12.07
CA GLN A 68 2.83 15.14 -11.93
C GLN A 68 3.60 16.14 -12.80
N LYS A 69 2.90 17.07 -13.46
CA LYS A 69 3.56 18.22 -14.08
C LYS A 69 4.06 19.18 -12.99
N PRO A 70 5.17 19.92 -13.21
CA PRO A 70 5.59 20.95 -12.28
C PRO A 70 4.46 21.95 -11.98
N ALA A 71 4.57 22.63 -10.84
CA ALA A 71 3.72 23.78 -10.58
C ALA A 71 3.91 24.85 -11.67
N GLU A 72 2.90 25.69 -11.90
CA GLU A 72 2.96 26.85 -12.80
C GLU A 72 3.09 26.54 -14.31
N THR A 73 2.85 25.30 -14.72
CA THR A 73 2.83 24.92 -16.14
C THR A 73 1.40 24.69 -16.63
N ARG A 74 1.01 25.31 -17.76
CA ARG A 74 -0.27 25.06 -18.45
C ARG A 74 -0.12 23.88 -19.42
#